data_AF-A0A972VFF5-F1
#
_entry.id   AF-A0A972VFF5-F1
#
_cell.length_a   1.000
_cell.length_b   1.000
_cell.length_c   1.000
_cell.angle_alpha   90.00
_cell.angle_beta   90.00
_cell.angle_gamma   90.00
#
_symmetry.space_group_name_H-M   'P 1'
#
loop_
_entity.id
_entity.type
_entity.pdbx_description
1 polymer ?
#
loop_
_entity_poly.entity_id
_entity_poly.type
_entity_poly.pdbx_seq_one_letter_code
_entity_poly.pdbx_strand_id
1 'polypeptide(L)' 'APGFFLTDQNRFLLTDEKTGDLTPRGKTILDHTPMGRFGVPDELVGTIQWLLSDAAKFVTGVVVPVDGGFSAFSGV' A
#
# COMPACT_ATOMS: atom_id res chain seq x y z
N ALA A 1 5.41 4.33 5.84
CA ALA A 1 4.09 4.84 5.42
C ALA A 1 3.47 3.82 4.47
N PRO A 2 2.61 2.93 4.97
CA PRO A 2 1.86 2.01 4.12
C PRO A 2 0.97 2.80 3.16
N GLY A 3 0.91 2.39 1.90
CA GLY A 3 -0.11 2.82 0.95
C GLY A 3 -1.44 2.12 1.20
N PHE A 4 -2.10 1.68 0.13
CA PHE A 4 -3.39 1.02 0.22
C PHE A 4 -3.24 -0.50 0.29
N PHE A 5 -3.55 -1.05 1.46
CA PHE A 5 -3.57 -2.48 1.73
C PHE A 5 -5.00 -2.94 1.91
N LEU A 6 -5.38 -4.02 1.22
CA LEU A 6 -6.71 -4.61 1.37
C LEU A 6 -6.71 -5.56 2.58
N THR A 7 -7.57 -5.29 3.55
CA THR A 7 -7.74 -6.11 4.76
C THR A 7 -9.22 -6.37 4.99
N ASP A 8 -9.55 -7.35 5.83
CA ASP A 8 -10.96 -7.67 6.09
C ASP A 8 -11.71 -6.49 6.73
N GLN A 9 -11.00 -5.67 7.52
CA GLN A 9 -11.58 -4.49 8.14
C GLN A 9 -11.95 -3.38 7.14
N ASN A 10 -11.26 -3.26 6.00
CA ASN A 10 -11.51 -2.18 5.04
C ASN A 10 -12.10 -2.67 3.70
N ARG A 11 -12.28 -3.98 3.54
CA ARG A 11 -12.73 -4.62 2.30
C ARG A 11 -13.99 -4.00 1.72
N PHE A 12 -15.00 -3.77 2.56
CA PHE A 12 -16.29 -3.19 2.15
C PHE A 12 -16.19 -1.77 1.57
N LEU A 13 -15.08 -1.05 1.83
CA LEU A 13 -14.84 0.28 1.25
C LEU A 13 -14.27 0.19 -0.17
N LEU A 14 -13.63 -0.93 -0.52
CA LEU A 14 -12.79 -1.08 -1.71
C LEU A 14 -13.38 -2.08 -2.71
N THR A 15 -14.17 -3.04 -2.24
CA THR A 15 -14.84 -4.06 -3.06
C THR A 15 -16.32 -4.15 -2.69
N ASP A 16 -17.19 -4.31 -3.69
CA ASP A 16 -18.59 -4.67 -3.50
C ASP A 16 -18.70 -6.13 -3.04
N GLU A 17 -19.42 -6.37 -1.94
CA GLU A 17 -19.53 -7.71 -1.35
C GLU A 17 -20.34 -8.69 -2.22
N LYS A 18 -21.29 -8.19 -3.02
CA LYS A 18 -22.17 -9.04 -3.84
C LYS A 18 -21.53 -9.39 -5.17
N THR A 19 -20.82 -8.45 -5.78
CA THR A 19 -20.23 -8.67 -7.11
C THR A 19 -18.74 -8.99 -7.07
N GLY A 20 -18.04 -8.65 -5.99
CA GLY A 20 -16.58 -8.74 -5.88
C GLY A 20 -15.83 -7.66 -6.66
N ASP A 21 -16.54 -6.78 -7.38
CA ASP A 21 -15.94 -5.70 -8.15
C ASP A 21 -15.39 -4.60 -7.24
N LEU A 22 -14.50 -3.79 -7.79
CA LEU A 22 -14.03 -2.58 -7.10
C LEU A 22 -15.15 -1.54 -6.97
N THR A 23 -15.25 -0.95 -5.79
CA THR A 23 -16.03 0.28 -5.59
C THR A 23 -15.42 1.43 -6.40
N PRO A 24 -16.13 2.55 -6.63
CA PRO A 24 -15.53 3.73 -7.26
C PRO A 24 -14.24 4.18 -6.56
N ARG A 25 -14.22 4.12 -5.23
CA ARG A 25 -13.02 4.41 -4.43
C ARG A 25 -11.90 3.41 -4.69
N GLY A 26 -12.21 2.11 -4.75
CA GLY A 26 -11.24 1.07 -5.06
C GLY A 26 -10.61 1.26 -6.44
N LYS A 27 -11.42 1.61 -7.45
CA LYS A 27 -10.94 1.93 -8.80
C LYS A 27 -10.00 3.13 -8.79
N THR A 28 -10.42 4.25 -8.20
CA THR A 28 -9.57 5.45 -8.11
C THR A 28 -8.23 5.16 -7.44
N ILE A 29 -8.22 4.34 -6.38
CA ILE A 29 -6.96 3.97 -5.72
C ILE A 29 -6.04 3.19 -6.67
N LEU A 30 -6.56 2.20 -7.39
CA LEU A 30 -5.75 1.43 -8.33
C LEU A 30 -5.26 2.29 -9.50
N ASP A 31 -6.10 3.16 -10.04
CA ASP A 31 -5.72 4.06 -11.14
C ASP A 31 -4.57 5.00 -10.75
N HIS A 32 -4.46 5.35 -9.46
CA HIS A 32 -3.39 6.19 -8.92
C HIS A 32 -2.24 5.39 -8.29
N THR A 33 -2.30 4.06 -8.30
CA THR A 33 -1.23 3.20 -7.81
C THR A 33 -0.49 2.62 -9.02
N PRO A 34 0.74 3.06 -9.35
CA PRO A 34 1.47 2.56 -10.51
C PRO A 34 1.61 1.04 -10.59
N MET A 35 1.70 0.34 -9.46
CA MET A 35 1.73 -1.13 -9.43
C MET A 35 0.37 -1.80 -9.72
N GLY A 36 -0.72 -1.02 -9.86
CA GLY A 36 -2.03 -1.49 -10.31
C GLY A 36 -2.75 -2.46 -9.38
N ARG A 37 -2.32 -2.54 -8.10
CA ARG A 37 -2.90 -3.44 -7.10
C ARG A 37 -2.80 -2.87 -5.68
N PHE A 38 -3.64 -3.38 -4.80
CA PHE A 38 -3.46 -3.19 -3.36
C PHE A 38 -2.25 -4.00 -2.87
N GLY A 39 -1.61 -3.50 -1.81
CA GLY A 39 -0.61 -4.26 -1.07
C GLY A 39 -1.26 -5.37 -0.24
N VAL A 40 -0.48 -6.40 0.07
CA VAL A 40 -0.84 -7.42 1.07
C VAL A 40 0.04 -7.28 2.33
N PRO A 41 -0.46 -7.60 3.54
CA PRO A 41 0.25 -7.33 4.79
C PRO A 41 1.70 -7.83 4.83
N ASP A 42 1.98 -8.98 4.22
CA ASP A 42 3.31 -9.60 4.17
C ASP A 42 4.36 -8.70 3.49
N GLU A 43 3.95 -7.80 2.59
CA GLU A 43 4.85 -6.89 1.89
C GLU A 43 5.40 -5.78 2.78
N LEU A 44 4.81 -5.55 3.96
CA LEU A 44 5.36 -4.62 4.96
C LEU A 44 6.54 -5.23 5.73
N VAL A 45 6.57 -6.56 5.83
CA VAL A 45 7.52 -7.26 6.71
C VAL A 45 8.96 -7.02 6.28
N GLY A 46 9.24 -6.99 4.97
CA GLY A 46 10.59 -6.75 4.45
C GLY A 46 11.17 -5.40 4.87
N THR A 47 10.40 -4.32 4.74
CA THR A 47 10.84 -2.99 5.15
C THR A 47 11.01 -2.89 6.67
N ILE A 48 10.13 -3.52 7.44
CA ILE A 48 10.24 -3.58 8.90
C ILE A 48 11.52 -4.31 9.31
N GLN A 49 11.78 -5.49 8.72
CA GLN A 49 13.00 -6.27 9.00
C GLN A 49 14.25 -5.47 8.64
N TRP A 50 14.28 -4.80 7.49
CA TRP A 50 15.41 -3.95 7.12
C TRP A 50 15.63 -2.82 8.14
N LEU A 51 14.57 -2.09 8.52
CA LEU A 51 14.64 -1.00 9.51
C LEU A 51 15.12 -1.48 10.89
N LEU A 52 14.82 -2.72 11.27
CA LEU A 52 15.25 -3.32 12.54
C LEU A 52 16.65 -3.98 12.47
N SER A 53 17.22 -4.12 11.28
CA SER A 53 18.50 -4.80 11.06
C SER A 53 19.70 -3.86 11.16
N ASP A 54 20.90 -4.42 11.30
CA ASP A 54 22.17 -3.69 11.25
C ASP A 54 22.40 -2.95 9.93
N ALA A 55 21.72 -3.34 8.85
CA ALA A 55 21.78 -2.64 7.56
C ALA A 55 21.22 -1.21 7.64
N ALA A 56 20.37 -0.91 8.63
CA ALA A 56 19.77 0.39 8.85
C ALA A 56 20.41 1.15 10.04
N LYS A 57 21.58 0.74 10.54
CA LYS A 57 22.18 1.27 11.79
C LYS A 57 22.46 2.79 11.85
N PHE A 58 22.42 3.49 10.72
CA PHE A 58 22.56 4.95 10.64
C PHE A 58 21.37 5.63 9.92
N VAL A 59 20.29 4.87 9.71
CA VAL A 59 19.03 5.37 9.14
C VAL A 59 18.13 5.79 10.29
N THR A 60 17.86 7.09 10.40
CA THR A 60 16.98 7.65 11.44
C THR A 60 16.22 8.86 10.91
N GLY A 61 15.06 9.17 11.48
CA GLY A 61 14.25 10.33 11.12
C GLY A 61 13.57 10.28 9.75
N VAL A 62 13.53 9.11 9.10
CA VAL A 62 12.92 8.94 7.77
C VAL A 62 11.56 8.27 7.83
N VAL A 63 10.73 8.57 6.84
CA VAL A 63 9.50 7.83 6.55
C VAL A 63 9.70 7.11 5.22
N VAL A 64 9.67 5.77 5.24
CA VAL A 64 9.82 4.95 4.02
C VAL A 64 8.43 4.59 3.48
N PRO A 65 8.07 5.04 2.26
CA PRO A 65 6.84 4.61 1.60
C PRO A 65 6.89 3.14 1.23
N VAL A 66 5.80 2.42 1.50
CA VAL A 66 5.56 1.05 1.04
C VAL A 66 4.15 1.04 0.46
N ASP A 67 4.02 1.55 -0.77
CA ASP A 67 2.74 2.01 -1.28
C ASP A 67 2.49 1.73 -2.76
N GLY A 68 3.31 0.88 -3.39
CA GLY A 68 3.16 0.54 -4.80
C GLY A 68 3.38 1.72 -5.76
N GLY A 69 4.10 2.75 -5.30
CA GLY A 69 4.40 3.96 -6.08
C GLY A 69 3.33 5.03 -5.98
N PHE A 70 2.31 4.86 -5.13
CA PHE A 70 1.20 5.80 -4.99
C PHE A 70 1.68 7.23 -4.69
N SER A 71 2.60 7.41 -3.75
CA SER A 71 3.14 8.73 -3.40
C SER A 71 4.04 9.35 -4.47
N ALA A 72 4.50 8.54 -5.43
CA ALA A 72 5.37 8.98 -6.52
C ALA A 72 4.60 9.33 -7.81
N PHE A 73 3.30 9.03 -7.86
CA PHE A 73 2.47 9.28 -9.03
C PHE A 73 1.92 10.71 -9.03
N SER A 74 2.12 11.43 -10.14
CA SER A 74 1.68 12.81 -10.31
C SER A 74 0.18 12.96 -10.65
N GLY A 75 -0.51 11.87 -11.00
CA GLY A 75 -1.92 11.91 -11.40
C GLY A 75 -2.17 12.25 -12.87
N VAL A 76 -1.11 12.34 -13.69
CA VAL A 76 -1.14 12.61 -15.14
C VAL A 76 -0.13 11.77 -15.88
#